data_AF-A0A845T118-F1
#
_entry.id   AF-A0A845T118-F1
#
_cell.length_a   1.000
_cell.length_b   1.000
_cell.length_c   1.000
_cell.angle_alpha   90.00
_cell.angle_beta   90.00
_cell.angle_gamma   90.00
#
_symmetry.space_group_name_H-M   'P 1'
#
loop_
_entity.id
_entity.type
_entity.pdbx_description
1 polymer ?
#
loop_
_entity_poly.entity_id
_entity_poly.type
_entity_poly.pdbx_seq_one_letter_code
_entity_poly.pdbx_strand_id
1 'polypeptide(L)'
;MPWSQSDNGIVTVTVTNTGFYNWIAQKFFHRPRQSYIDLDQYGSFVWLLIDGERSVFDISGEVGLRFGKKADPLLDRLIKFFEILKGHGFICWKEAACEHA
;
A
#
# COMPACT_ATOMS: atom_id res chain seq x y z
N MET A 1 13.03 1.39 1.08
CA MET A 1 12.45 2.45 1.93
C MET A 1 12.27 1.90 3.34
N PRO A 2 12.45 2.71 4.40
CA PRO A 2 12.16 2.28 5.76
C PRO A 2 10.64 2.33 6.02
N TRP A 3 10.07 1.18 6.33
CA TRP A 3 8.74 1.04 6.92
C TRP A 3 8.88 0.29 8.24
N SER A 4 7.93 0.52 9.16
CA SER A 4 7.88 -0.18 10.45
C SER A 4 6.49 -0.71 10.69
N GLN A 5 6.40 -1.80 11.45
CA GLN A 5 5.15 -2.35 11.95
C GLN A 5 5.06 -2.08 13.46
N SER A 6 3.93 -1.58 13.93
CA SER A 6 3.63 -1.47 15.36
C SER A 6 3.04 -2.77 15.91
N ASP A 7 3.03 -2.93 17.23
CA ASP A 7 2.58 -4.15 17.92
C ASP A 7 1.11 -4.54 17.64
N ASN A 8 0.28 -3.58 17.23
CA ASN A 8 -1.11 -3.79 16.82
C ASN A 8 -1.28 -4.17 15.33
N GLY A 9 -0.16 -4.36 14.60
CA GLY A 9 -0.14 -4.75 13.20
C GLY A 9 -0.38 -3.62 12.21
N ILE A 10 -0.28 -2.35 12.64
CA ILE A 10 -0.34 -1.19 11.74
C ILE A 10 1.02 -0.96 11.10
N VAL A 11 1.03 -0.75 9.79
CA VAL A 11 2.23 -0.44 9.01
C VAL A 11 2.34 1.06 8.84
N THR A 12 3.49 1.60 9.23
CA THR A 12 3.87 2.99 9.02
C THR A 12 4.93 3.07 7.93
N VAL A 13 4.61 3.74 6.83
CA VAL A 13 5.55 4.00 5.73
C VAL A 13 6.17 5.38 5.92
N THR A 14 7.51 5.46 5.91
CA THR A 14 8.21 6.74 5.98
C THR A 14 8.37 7.31 4.58
N VAL A 15 7.81 8.49 4.36
CA VAL A 15 7.83 9.18 3.07
C VAL A 15 8.51 10.54 3.18
N THR A 16 9.53 10.74 2.34
CA THR A 16 10.17 12.05 2.15
C THR A 16 9.30 12.92 1.24
N ASN A 17 8.96 14.13 1.68
CA ASN A 17 8.13 15.06 0.92
C ASN A 17 8.85 15.57 -0.34
N THR A 18 8.69 14.87 -1.46
CA THR A 18 9.04 15.36 -2.81
C THR A 18 7.81 15.35 -3.71
N GLY A 19 7.54 16.49 -4.37
CA GLY A 19 6.59 16.66 -5.49
C GLY A 19 5.12 16.31 -5.25
N PHE A 20 4.80 15.02 -5.16
CA PHE A 20 3.45 14.47 -5.30
C PHE A 20 2.84 13.96 -3.98
N TYR A 21 3.66 13.62 -2.97
CA TYR A 21 3.19 13.33 -1.61
C TYR A 21 2.51 14.53 -0.94
N ASN A 22 2.64 15.71 -1.55
CA ASN A 22 1.80 16.87 -1.34
C ASN A 22 0.30 16.54 -1.28
N TRP A 23 -0.20 15.64 -2.13
CA TRP A 23 -1.62 15.26 -2.16
C TRP A 23 -2.03 14.45 -0.92
N ILE A 24 -1.20 13.49 -0.52
CA ILE A 24 -1.44 12.71 0.71
C ILE A 24 -1.30 13.61 1.94
N ALA A 25 -0.26 14.46 1.97
CA ALA A 25 -0.05 15.42 3.04
C ALA A 25 -1.20 16.44 3.16
N GLN A 26 -1.78 16.90 2.04
CA GLN A 26 -2.97 17.77 2.05
C GLN A 26 -4.20 17.06 2.62
N LYS A 27 -4.37 15.77 2.32
CA LYS A 27 -5.53 14.99 2.78
C LYS A 27 -5.41 14.58 4.26
N PHE A 28 -4.18 14.49 4.80
CA PHE A 28 -3.93 13.86 6.09
C PHE A 28 -3.20 14.67 7.18
N PHE A 29 -2.62 15.86 6.94
CA PHE A 29 -2.31 16.91 7.96
C PHE A 29 -1.27 17.93 7.46
N HIS A 30 -1.32 19.13 8.03
CA HIS A 30 -0.46 20.30 7.78
C HIS A 30 1.05 20.08 8.12
N ARG A 31 1.76 19.38 7.22
CA ARG A 31 3.19 19.47 6.81
C ARG A 31 4.34 19.55 7.86
N PRO A 32 4.95 18.40 8.20
CA PRO A 32 6.37 18.28 8.57
C PRO A 32 7.26 17.74 7.42
N ARG A 33 8.60 17.87 7.53
CA ARG A 33 9.62 17.49 6.53
C ARG A 33 9.63 16.00 6.13
N GLN A 34 9.20 15.12 7.03
CA GLN A 34 8.96 13.70 6.78
C GLN A 34 7.52 13.38 7.20
N SER A 35 6.83 12.59 6.38
CA SER A 35 5.50 12.11 6.68
C SER A 35 5.55 10.63 6.99
N TYR A 36 5.07 10.28 8.17
CA TYR A 36 4.79 8.91 8.58
C TYR A 36 3.34 8.63 8.20
N ILE A 37 3.13 7.71 7.27
CA ILE A 37 1.78 7.34 6.81
C ILE A 37 1.43 6.02 7.46
N ASP A 38 0.53 6.08 8.43
CA ASP A 38 -0.07 4.90 9.02
C ASP A 38 -1.14 4.37 8.07
N LEU A 39 -0.96 3.14 7.61
CA LEU A 39 -2.00 2.45 6.85
C LEU A 39 -3.13 2.03 7.79
N ASP A 40 -4.36 1.96 7.28
CA ASP A 40 -5.44 1.35 8.04
C ASP A 40 -5.18 -0.17 8.22
N GLN A 41 -5.99 -0.83 9.04
CA GLN A 41 -5.83 -2.27 9.29
C GLN A 41 -5.89 -3.10 8.00
N TYR A 42 -6.67 -2.62 7.02
CA TYR A 42 -6.78 -3.22 5.71
C TYR A 42 -5.48 -3.07 4.89
N GLY A 43 -5.02 -1.84 4.69
CA GLY A 43 -3.82 -1.53 3.94
C GLY A 43 -2.57 -2.11 4.58
N SER A 44 -2.48 -2.13 5.91
CA SER A 44 -1.40 -2.76 6.65
C SER A 44 -1.36 -4.27 6.39
N PHE A 45 -2.52 -4.93 6.40
CA PHE A 45 -2.59 -6.36 6.09
C PHE A 45 -2.14 -6.64 4.66
N VAL A 46 -2.65 -5.89 3.67
CA VAL A 46 -2.27 -6.05 2.27
C VAL A 46 -0.78 -5.81 2.08
N TRP A 47 -0.22 -4.75 2.67
CA TRP A 47 1.20 -4.42 2.59
C TRP A 47 2.09 -5.57 3.06
N LEU A 48 1.73 -6.20 4.19
CA LEU A 48 2.49 -7.33 4.76
C LEU A 48 2.42 -8.60 3.90
N LEU A 49 1.44 -8.73 3.00
CA LEU A 49 1.34 -9.85 2.07
C LEU A 49 2.22 -9.68 0.81
N ILE A 50 2.70 -8.46 0.53
CA ILE A 50 3.55 -8.14 -0.61
C ILE A 50 4.99 -8.57 -0.29
N ASP A 51 5.30 -9.82 -0.58
CA ASP A 51 6.63 -10.42 -0.44
C ASP A 51 7.41 -10.51 -1.77
N GLY A 52 6.77 -10.08 -2.85
CA GLY A 52 7.31 -10.20 -4.21
C GLY A 52 7.14 -11.59 -4.82
N GLU A 53 6.48 -12.54 -4.16
CA GLU A 53 6.14 -13.87 -4.72
C GLU A 53 4.65 -14.00 -5.00
N ARG A 54 3.81 -13.52 -4.08
CA ARG A 54 2.35 -13.59 -4.21
C ARG A 54 1.84 -12.71 -5.35
N SER A 55 0.90 -13.24 -6.12
CA SER A 55 0.16 -12.47 -7.13
C SER A 55 -0.94 -11.62 -6.50
N VAL A 56 -1.47 -10.66 -7.25
CA VAL A 56 -2.67 -9.89 -6.85
C VAL A 56 -3.85 -10.82 -6.57
N PHE A 57 -3.96 -11.92 -7.32
CA PHE A 57 -5.00 -12.91 -7.12
C PHE A 57 -4.85 -13.62 -5.77
N ASP A 58 -3.64 -14.04 -5.40
CA ASP A 58 -3.39 -14.70 -4.11
C ASP A 58 -3.72 -13.74 -2.94
N ILE A 59 -3.27 -12.49 -3.04
CA ILE A 59 -3.55 -11.45 -2.04
C ILE A 59 -5.05 -11.17 -1.94
N SER A 60 -5.76 -11.16 -3.07
CA SER A 60 -7.22 -10.99 -3.10
C SER A 60 -7.97 -12.12 -2.39
N GLY A 61 -7.48 -13.36 -2.51
CA GLY A 61 -8.00 -14.51 -1.78
C GLY A 61 -7.84 -14.38 -0.27
N GLU A 62 -6.64 -14.02 0.19
CA GLU A 62 -6.34 -13.79 1.61
C GLU A 62 -7.18 -12.66 2.21
N VAL A 63 -7.39 -11.58 1.46
CA VAL A 63 -8.30 -10.48 1.83
C VAL A 63 -9.74 -11.00 1.94
N GLY A 64 -10.21 -11.80 0.98
CA GLY A 64 -11.52 -12.42 1.03
C GLY A 64 -11.71 -13.32 2.25
N LEU A 65 -10.71 -14.13 2.60
CA LEU A 65 -10.72 -15.00 3.77
C LEU A 65 -10.76 -14.21 5.07
N ARG A 66 -9.94 -13.15 5.19
CA ARG A 66 -9.84 -12.36 6.42
C ARG A 66 -11.05 -11.47 6.68
N PHE A 67 -11.67 -10.91 5.63
CA PHE A 67 -12.75 -9.92 5.77
C PHE A 67 -14.14 -10.44 5.35
N GLY A 68 -14.24 -11.66 4.83
CA GLY A 68 -15.49 -12.37 4.55
C GLY A 68 -16.41 -11.63 3.56
N LYS A 69 -17.74 -11.71 3.75
CA LYS A 69 -18.75 -11.08 2.87
C LYS A 69 -18.65 -9.55 2.72
N LYS A 70 -17.77 -8.88 3.48
CA LYS A 70 -17.46 -7.45 3.30
C LYS A 70 -16.40 -7.22 2.21
N ALA A 71 -15.92 -8.27 1.56
CA ALA A 71 -14.80 -8.21 0.62
C ALA A 71 -15.09 -7.58 -0.75
N ASP A 72 -16.34 -7.56 -1.22
CA ASP A 72 -16.67 -6.95 -2.53
C ASP A 72 -16.17 -5.50 -2.67
N PRO A 73 -16.51 -4.56 -1.76
CA PRO A 73 -15.94 -3.21 -1.82
C PRO A 73 -14.45 -3.14 -1.45
N LEU A 74 -13.87 -4.21 -0.89
CA LEU A 74 -12.45 -4.27 -0.56
C LEU A 74 -11.60 -4.66 -1.76
N LEU A 75 -12.09 -5.50 -2.67
CA LEU A 75 -11.38 -5.85 -3.91
C LEU A 75 -11.14 -4.60 -4.78
N ASP A 76 -12.14 -3.74 -4.94
CA ASP A 76 -11.98 -2.46 -5.65
C ASP A 76 -10.91 -1.58 -4.99
N ARG A 77 -10.92 -1.54 -3.65
CA ARG A 77 -9.89 -0.81 -2.88
C ARG A 77 -8.51 -1.45 -3.02
N LEU A 78 -8.43 -2.79 -3.11
CA LEU A 78 -7.19 -3.54 -3.32
C LEU A 78 -6.54 -3.16 -4.64
N ILE A 79 -7.32 -3.18 -5.72
CA ILE A 79 -6.86 -2.80 -7.06
C ILE A 79 -6.37 -1.36 -7.02
N LYS A 80 -7.15 -0.45 -6.42
CA LYS A 80 -6.74 0.96 -6.33
C LYS A 80 -5.46 1.15 -5.53
N PHE A 81 -5.29 0.37 -4.48
CA PHE A 81 -4.07 0.37 -3.68
C PHE A 81 -2.87 -0.08 -4.52
N PHE A 82 -2.97 -1.17 -5.27
CA PHE A 82 -1.89 -1.60 -6.16
C PHE A 82 -1.61 -0.63 -7.30
N GLU A 83 -2.63 0.03 -7.88
CA GLU A 83 -2.42 1.09 -8.88
C GLU A 83 -1.62 2.26 -8.31
N ILE A 84 -1.93 2.68 -7.07
CA ILE A 84 -1.17 3.70 -6.36
C ILE A 84 0.25 3.20 -6.13
N LEU A 85 0.43 1.97 -5.63
CA LEU A 85 1.77 1.43 -5.40
C LEU A 85 2.61 1.39 -6.68
N LYS A 86 2.03 0.92 -7.78
CA LYS A 86 2.68 0.84 -9.09
C LYS A 86 2.97 2.22 -9.67
N GLY A 87 1.99 3.13 -9.66
CA GLY A 87 2.13 4.47 -10.23
C GLY A 87 3.23 5.30 -9.57
N HIS A 88 3.62 4.92 -8.35
CA HIS A 88 4.69 5.54 -7.59
C HIS A 88 6.01 4.72 -7.60
N GLY A 89 6.08 3.62 -8.35
CA GLY A 89 7.28 2.77 -8.44
C GLY A 89 7.58 1.96 -7.17
N PHE A 90 6.62 1.82 -6.25
CA PHE A 90 6.80 0.99 -5.05
C PHE A 90 6.75 -0.50 -5.37
N ILE A 91 6.00 -0.88 -6.40
CA ILE A 91 5.91 -2.26 -6.91
C ILE A 91 6.01 -2.25 -8.43
N CYS A 92 6.49 -3.35 -8.99
CA CYS A 92 6.45 -3.65 -10.41
C CYS A 92 5.76 -5.00 -10.64
N TRP A 93 5.14 -5.16 -11.81
CA TRP A 93 4.63 -6.47 -12.21
C TRP A 93 5.77 -7.31 -12.75
N LYS A 94 5.91 -8.56 -12.30
CA LYS A 94 6.98 -9.46 -12.79
C LYS A 94 6.93 -9.70 -14.30
N GLU A 95 5.75 -9.62 -14.91
CA GLU A 95 5.55 -9.89 -16.35
C GLU A 95 5.71 -8.65 -17.24
N ALA A 96 5.73 -7.44 -16.66
CA ALA A 96 6.00 -6.21 -17.39
C ALA A 96 7.42 -5.76 -17.03
N ALA A 97 8.35 -5.88 -17.98
CA ALA A 97 9.72 -5.38 -17.84
C ALA A 97 9.71 -3.98 -17.20
N CYS A 98 10.52 -3.81 -16.17
CA CYS A 98 10.66 -2.56 -15.44
C CYS A 98 11.44 -1.56 -16.30
N GLU A 99 10.81 -0.91 -17.27
CA GLU A 99 11.38 0.28 -17.91
C GLU A 99 11.07 1.50 -17.05
N HIS A 100 11.88 1.77 -16.02
CA HIS A 100 12.14 3.14 -15.57
C HIS A 100 13.56 3.19 -15.00
N ALA A 101 14.39 3.94 -15.72
CA ALA A 101 15.73 4.40 -15.35
C ALA A 101 15.68 5.50 -14.27
#